data_AF-A0A7N0UBH8-F1
#
_entry.id   AF-A0A7N0UBH8-F1
#
_cell.length_a   1.000
_cell.length_b   1.000
_cell.length_c   1.000
_cell.angle_alpha   90.00
_cell.angle_beta   90.00
_cell.angle_gamma   90.00
#
_symmetry.space_group_name_H-M   'P 1'
#
loop_
_entity.id
_entity.type
_entity.pdbx_description
1 polymer ?
#
loop_
_entity_poly.entity_id
_entity_poly.type
_entity_poly.pdbx_seq_one_letter_code
_entity_poly.pdbx_strand_id
1 'polypeptide(L)'
;MTNGRLMSVRHRVMLSSSYQARLSIIYFASPPPKALISCLPELVTPEKPPLYNPFTWMELKKVMYTMKLAANRLDHFKIHPENDIVE
;
A
#
# COMPACT_ATOMS: atom_id res chain seq x y z
N MET A 1 7.14 3.85 1.35
CA MET A 1 8.27 3.91 2.30
C MET A 1 9.46 3.07 1.87
N THR A 2 9.38 1.74 1.89
CA THR A 2 10.57 0.87 1.77
C THR A 2 11.11 0.64 0.35
N ASN A 3 10.64 1.42 -0.62
CA ASN A 3 10.98 1.27 -2.04
C ASN A 3 10.91 -0.19 -2.55
N GLY A 4 9.83 -0.90 -2.22
CA GLY A 4 9.62 -2.30 -2.61
C GLY A 4 10.48 -3.33 -1.85
N ARG A 5 11.34 -2.92 -0.90
CA ARG A 5 12.12 -3.85 -0.07
C ARG A 5 11.23 -4.70 0.85
N LEU A 6 10.17 -4.11 1.40
CA LEU A 6 9.14 -4.83 2.13
C LEU A 6 7.85 -4.85 1.30
N MET A 7 7.33 -6.04 1.03
CA MET A 7 6.12 -6.23 0.22
C MET A 7 4.91 -6.49 1.11
N SER A 8 3.79 -5.82 0.81
CA SER A 8 2.52 -6.09 1.47
C SER A 8 1.96 -7.43 1.01
N VAL A 9 1.85 -8.39 1.94
CA VAL A 9 1.43 -9.76 1.62
C VAL A 9 -0.09 -9.88 1.50
N ARG A 10 -0.53 -10.65 0.50
CA ARG A 10 -1.95 -11.05 0.39
C ARG A 10 -2.24 -12.17 1.38
N HIS A 11 -3.33 -12.03 2.10
CA HIS A 11 -3.81 -13.02 3.05
C HIS A 11 -5.33 -13.18 2.94
N ARG A 12 -5.84 -14.35 3.29
CA ARG A 12 -7.28 -14.66 3.36
C ARG A 12 -7.56 -15.51 4.58
N VAL A 13 -8.77 -15.40 5.11
CA VAL A 13 -9.26 -16.31 6.16
C VAL A 13 -10.14 -17.36 5.50
N MET A 14 -9.83 -18.63 5.77
CA MET A 14 -10.61 -19.77 5.30
C MET A 14 -11.42 -20.33 6.48
N LEU A 15 -12.67 -20.68 6.22
CA LEU A 15 -13.45 -21.47 7.18
C LEU A 15 -12.96 -22.92 7.13
N SER A 16 -12.85 -23.55 8.30
CA SER A 16 -12.62 -24.99 8.35
C SER A 16 -13.91 -25.72 7.92
N SER A 17 -13.79 -26.93 7.38
CA SER A 17 -14.93 -27.80 7.12
C SER A 17 -15.66 -28.27 8.39
N SER A 18 -15.06 -28.06 9.57
CA SER A 18 -15.68 -28.34 10.86
C SER A 18 -16.51 -27.14 11.35
N TYR A 19 -17.60 -27.41 12.05
CA TYR A 19 -18.50 -26.40 12.65
C TYR A 19 -17.89 -25.63 13.85
N GLN A 20 -16.56 -25.56 13.95
CA GLN A 20 -15.89 -24.87 15.06
C GLN A 20 -15.84 -23.36 14.81
N ALA A 21 -16.27 -22.60 15.82
CA ALA A 21 -16.14 -21.16 15.83
C ALA A 21 -14.65 -20.75 15.86
N ARG A 22 -14.27 -19.77 15.04
CA ARG A 22 -12.94 -19.17 15.05
C ARG A 22 -13.03 -17.72 15.51
N LEU A 23 -12.28 -17.38 16.55
CA LEU A 23 -12.09 -16.01 17.01
C LEU A 23 -10.67 -15.53 16.69
N SER A 24 -10.54 -14.29 16.20
CA SER A 24 -9.25 -13.64 16.00
C SER A 24 -9.34 -12.15 16.24
N ILE A 25 -8.27 -11.56 16.78
CA ILE A 25 -8.13 -10.13 17.01
C ILE A 25 -6.95 -9.63 16.17
N ILE A 26 -7.12 -8.49 15.50
CA ILE A 26 -6.07 -7.87 14.66
C ILE A 26 -5.91 -6.42 15.10
N TYR A 27 -4.65 -5.98 15.19
CA TYR A 27 -4.30 -4.59 15.40
C TYR A 27 -3.72 -4.00 14.11
N PHE A 28 -4.23 -2.85 13.68
CA PHE A 28 -3.73 -2.11 12.52
C PHE A 28 -3.07 -0.81 12.99
N ALA A 29 -1.73 -0.79 12.98
CA ALA A 29 -0.97 0.44 13.23
C ALA A 29 -1.00 1.32 11.97
N SER A 30 -1.48 2.55 12.09
CA SER A 30 -1.54 3.48 10.96
C SER A 30 -1.09 4.90 11.33
N PRO A 31 -0.45 5.64 10.42
CA PRO A 31 -0.08 7.04 10.64
C PRO A 31 -1.30 7.98 10.83
N PRO A 32 -1.08 9.22 11.30
CA PRO A 32 -2.11 10.26 11.26
C PRO A 32 -2.64 10.50 9.84
N PRO A 33 -3.91 10.93 9.64
CA PRO A 33 -4.49 11.07 8.30
C PRO A 33 -3.72 11.99 7.33
N LYS A 34 -3.12 13.07 7.84
CA LYS A 34 -2.34 14.02 7.03
C LYS A 34 -0.87 13.63 6.87
N ALA A 35 -0.42 12.51 7.44
CA ALA A 35 0.96 12.08 7.32
C ALA A 35 1.27 11.75 5.85
N LEU A 36 2.35 12.34 5.34
CA LEU A 36 2.86 12.07 4.00
C LEU A 36 3.61 10.73 4.01
N ILE A 37 3.23 9.85 3.09
CA ILE A 37 3.87 8.57 2.83
C ILE A 37 4.64 8.70 1.52
N SER A 38 5.96 8.64 1.64
CA SER A 38 6.88 8.72 0.51
C SER A 38 7.90 7.57 0.57
N CYS A 39 8.76 7.46 -0.44
CA CYS A 39 9.97 6.65 -0.33
C CYS A 39 10.92 7.29 0.69
N LEU A 40 11.53 6.47 1.55
CA LEU A 40 12.58 6.95 2.44
C LEU A 40 13.80 7.38 1.60
N PRO A 41 14.38 8.57 1.83
CA PRO A 41 15.49 9.09 1.03
C PRO A 41 16.69 8.13 0.96
N GLU A 42 16.97 7.43 2.05
CA GLU A 42 18.09 6.47 2.17
C GLU A 42 17.90 5.22 1.30
N LEU A 43 16.71 5.02 0.74
CA LEU A 43 16.35 3.89 -0.12
C LEU A 43 16.19 4.29 -1.59
N VAL A 44 16.52 5.53 -1.94
CA VAL A 44 16.50 6.06 -3.32
C VAL A 44 17.93 6.17 -3.83
N THR A 45 18.22 5.53 -4.96
CA THR A 45 19.50 5.65 -5.69
C THR A 45 19.22 5.85 -7.18
N PRO A 46 20.21 6.27 -8.00
CA PRO A 46 20.03 6.36 -9.45
C PRO A 46 19.59 5.04 -10.10
N GLU A 47 20.08 3.91 -9.58
CA GLU A 47 19.74 2.56 -10.06
C GLU A 47 18.39 2.08 -9.50
N LYS A 48 17.91 2.70 -8.44
CA LYS A 48 16.66 2.36 -7.76
C LYS A 48 15.85 3.61 -7.43
N PRO A 49 15.22 4.25 -8.43
CA PRO A 49 14.35 5.39 -8.23
C PRO A 49 13.10 5.01 -7.40
N PRO A 50 12.35 6.00 -6.90
CA PRO A 50 11.10 5.74 -6.18
C PRO A 50 10.10 4.99 -7.07
N LEU A 51 9.47 3.94 -6.52
CA LEU A 51 8.44 3.18 -7.24
C LEU A 51 7.05 3.83 -7.22
N TYR A 52 6.80 4.76 -6.30
CA TYR A 52 5.49 5.36 -6.04
C TYR A 52 5.61 6.87 -5.84
N ASN A 53 4.63 7.60 -6.36
CA ASN A 53 4.40 9.01 -6.05
C ASN A 53 4.11 9.18 -4.54
N PRO A 54 4.52 10.30 -3.91
CA PRO A 54 4.12 10.61 -2.53
C PRO A 54 2.60 10.78 -2.41
N PHE A 55 2.02 10.28 -1.32
CA PHE A 55 0.60 10.44 -1.00
C PHE A 55 0.39 10.49 0.51
N THR A 56 -0.72 11.08 0.95
CA THR A 56 -1.13 11.10 2.35
C THR A 56 -1.78 9.79 2.77
N TRP A 57 -1.72 9.47 4.06
CA TRP A 57 -2.48 8.33 4.60
C TRP A 57 -3.99 8.43 4.32
N MET A 58 -4.55 9.64 4.31
CA MET A 58 -5.96 9.87 3.98
C MET A 58 -6.29 9.51 2.53
N GLU A 59 -5.43 9.82 1.57
CA GLU A 59 -5.61 9.45 0.15
C GLU A 59 -5.57 7.94 -0.04
N LEU A 60 -4.60 7.25 0.58
CA LEU A 60 -4.57 5.79 0.56
C LEU A 60 -5.85 5.21 1.16
N LYS A 61 -6.33 5.73 2.30
CA LYS A 61 -7.62 5.31 2.88
C LYS A 61 -8.78 5.52 1.92
N LYS A 62 -8.86 6.64 1.21
CA LYS A 62 -9.90 6.89 0.21
C LYS A 62 -9.91 5.81 -0.87
N VAL A 63 -8.74 5.48 -1.43
CA VAL A 63 -8.57 4.39 -2.40
C VAL A 63 -8.95 3.02 -1.78
N MET A 64 -8.59 2.78 -0.52
CA MET A 64 -8.93 1.55 0.19
C MET A 64 -10.44 1.31 0.28
N TYR A 65 -11.24 2.36 0.50
CA TYR A 65 -12.69 2.26 0.67
C TYR A 65 -13.47 2.30 -0.65
N THR A 66 -12.85 2.68 -1.78
CA THR A 66 -13.52 2.70 -3.09
C THR A 66 -13.28 1.45 -3.93
N MET A 67 -12.31 0.60 -3.57
CA MET A 67 -11.90 -0.57 -4.35
C MET A 67 -12.33 -1.91 -3.73
N LYS A 68 -12.38 -2.95 -4.56
CA LYS A 68 -12.60 -4.35 -4.11
C LYS A 68 -11.51 -4.77 -3.10
N LEU A 69 -11.87 -5.66 -2.17
CA LEU A 69 -10.95 -6.16 -1.13
C LEU A 69 -9.65 -6.77 -1.72
N ALA A 70 -9.76 -7.49 -2.83
CA ALA A 70 -8.63 -8.13 -3.49
C ALA A 70 -7.81 -7.22 -4.43
N ALA A 71 -8.22 -5.97 -4.62
CA ALA A 71 -7.54 -5.04 -5.52
C ALA A 71 -6.17 -4.63 -4.96
N ASN A 72 -5.20 -4.42 -5.85
CA ASN A 72 -3.93 -3.82 -5.46
C ASN A 72 -4.06 -2.29 -5.42
N ARG A 73 -4.09 -1.75 -4.22
CA ARG A 73 -4.39 -0.34 -3.97
C ARG A 73 -3.16 0.55 -4.10
N LEU A 74 -1.96 -0.03 -3.99
CA LEU A 74 -0.70 0.69 -4.18
C LEU A 74 -0.46 1.02 -5.66
N ASP A 75 -1.08 0.30 -6.59
CA ASP A 75 -0.93 0.57 -8.02
C ASP A 75 -1.44 1.96 -8.41
N HIS A 76 -2.40 2.51 -7.67
CA HIS A 76 -2.94 3.86 -7.88
C HIS A 76 -1.91 4.98 -7.65
N PHE A 77 -0.80 4.65 -6.98
CA PHE A 77 0.25 5.59 -6.64
C PHE A 77 1.57 5.27 -7.35
N LYS A 78 1.61 4.28 -8.25
CA LYS A 78 2.85 3.97 -8.98
C LYS A 78 3.29 5.14 -9.84
N ILE A 79 4.60 5.33 -9.95
CA ILE A 79 5.15 6.24 -10.95
C ILE A 79 5.03 5.54 -12.30
N HIS A 80 4.38 6.22 -13.25
CA HIS A 80 4.27 5.77 -14.63
C HIS A 80 5.24 6.63 -15.48
N PRO A 81 6.18 6.02 -16.21
CA PRO A 81 7.19 6.75 -16.98
C PRO A 81 6.62 7.59 -18.14
N GLU A 82 5.32 7.47 -18.44
CA GLU A 82 4.66 8.21 -19.53
C GLU A 82 4.17 9.61 -19.12
N ASN A 83 4.24 9.97 -17.83
CA ASN A 83 3.80 11.28 -17.35
C ASN A 83 4.91 12.35 -17.33
N ASP A 84 6.12 12.01 -17.78
CA ASP A 84 7.28 12.93 -17.87
C ASP A 84 7.47 13.51 -19.29
N ILE A 85 6.51 13.32 -20.21
CA ILE A 85 6.47 14.00 -21.52
C ILE A 85 5.46 15.14 -21.46
N VAL A 86 5.79 16.20 -20.72
CA VAL A 86 5.24 17.54 -20.99
C VAL A 86 6.40 18.51 -20.80
N GLU A 87 6.77 19.18 -21.90
CA GLU A 87 7.78 20.24 -22.00
C GLU A 87 7.59 21.38 -20.98
#